data_AF-I2CQN4-F1
#
_entry.id   AF-I2CQN4-F1
#
_cell.length_a   1.000
_cell.length_b   1.000
_cell.length_c   1.000
_cell.angle_alpha   90.00
_cell.angle_beta   90.00
_cell.angle_gamma   90.00
#
_symmetry.space_group_name_H-M   'P 1'
#
loop_
_entity.id
_entity.type
_entity.pdbx_description
1 polymer ?
#
loop_
_entity_poly.entity_id
_entity_poly.type
_entity_poly.pdbx_seq_one_letter_code
_entity_poly.pdbx_strand_id
1 'polypeptide(L)'
;MMNDILLETLGAREMAFLSGPSFAKEIIQELVTCVVVASESEALANEVHDLMSSSYFRVFTSNDVVGVEVGGAVKNVIAIAAGMCEGLG
;
A
#
# COMPACT_ATOMS: atom_id res chain seq x y z
N MET A 1 3.70 -1.43 -14.92
CA MET A 1 3.22 -1.32 -13.52
C MET A 1 3.71 -2.53 -12.72
N MET A 2 3.70 -2.52 -11.39
CA MET A 2 4.20 -3.64 -10.57
C MET A 2 3.42 -4.91 -10.90
N ASN A 3 2.09 -4.81 -11.05
CA ASN A 3 1.23 -5.88 -11.53
C ASN A 3 1.72 -6.49 -12.85
N ASP A 4 2.07 -5.67 -13.85
CA ASP A 4 2.57 -6.17 -15.14
C ASP A 4 3.87 -6.97 -14.97
N ILE A 5 4.81 -6.46 -14.17
CA ILE A 5 6.09 -7.14 -13.92
C ILE A 5 5.85 -8.48 -13.19
N LEU A 6 4.96 -8.51 -12.21
CA LEU A 6 4.60 -9.73 -11.50
C LEU A 6 3.94 -10.74 -12.43
N LEU A 7 3.06 -10.31 -13.34
CA LEU A 7 2.44 -11.17 -14.34
C LEU A 7 3.48 -11.76 -15.30
N GLU A 8 4.41 -10.95 -15.79
CA GLU A 8 5.48 -11.40 -16.68
C GLU A 8 6.45 -12.38 -16.01
N THR A 9 6.78 -12.14 -14.74
CA THR A 9 7.80 -12.92 -14.02
C THR A 9 7.26 -14.17 -13.35
N LEU A 10 6.02 -14.12 -12.85
CA LEU A 10 5.42 -15.18 -12.06
C LEU A 10 4.24 -15.86 -12.76
N GLY A 11 3.77 -15.33 -13.90
CA GLY A 11 2.58 -15.81 -14.60
C GLY A 11 1.27 -15.41 -13.90
N ALA A 12 0.14 -15.79 -14.51
CA ALA A 12 -1.19 -15.47 -14.01
C ALA A 12 -1.44 -16.12 -12.63
N ARG A 13 -1.76 -15.28 -11.65
CA ARG A 13 -2.09 -15.64 -10.27
C ARG A 13 -2.84 -14.49 -9.62
N GLU A 14 -3.55 -14.77 -8.54
CA GLU A 14 -4.13 -13.71 -7.72
C GLU A 14 -3.02 -12.93 -7.02
N MET A 15 -3.13 -11.60 -7.02
CA MET A 15 -2.14 -10.69 -6.45
C MET A 15 -2.85 -9.64 -5.61
N ALA A 16 -2.21 -9.25 -4.51
CA ALA A 16 -2.66 -8.17 -3.65
C ALA A 16 -1.53 -7.17 -3.41
N PHE A 17 -1.88 -5.90 -3.38
CA PHE A 17 -0.96 -4.78 -3.30
C PHE A 17 -1.30 -3.95 -2.06
N LEU A 18 -0.34 -3.82 -1.15
CA LEU A 18 -0.51 -3.06 0.10
C LEU A 18 0.10 -1.67 -0.04
N SER A 19 -0.64 -0.62 0.31
CA SER A 19 -0.14 0.76 0.27
C SER A 19 -0.80 1.62 1.35
N GLY A 20 -0.08 2.62 1.84
CA GLY A 20 -0.57 3.57 2.84
C GLY A 20 0.56 4.24 3.62
N PRO A 21 0.24 5.15 4.56
CA PRO A 21 1.20 5.67 5.54
C PRO A 21 1.58 4.54 6.51
N SER A 22 2.66 3.82 6.21
CA SER A 22 3.08 2.62 6.94
C SER A 22 4.55 2.72 7.39
N PHE A 23 4.90 3.77 8.13
CA PHE A 23 6.26 3.95 8.62
C PHE A 23 6.62 2.82 9.59
N ALA A 24 7.68 2.07 9.27
CA ALA A 24 8.06 0.87 10.04
C ALA A 24 8.26 1.16 11.53
N LYS A 25 8.84 2.32 11.87
CA LYS A 25 9.05 2.74 13.26
C LYS A 25 7.74 2.92 14.02
N GLU A 26 6.73 3.51 13.40
CA GLU A 26 5.41 3.76 14.01
C GLU A 26 4.65 2.45 14.23
N ILE A 27 4.73 1.52 13.27
CA ILE A 27 4.11 0.20 13.37
C ILE A 27 4.69 -0.60 14.53
N ILE A 28 6.02 -0.61 14.70
CA ILE A 28 6.69 -1.33 15.81
C ILE A 28 6.35 -0.69 17.16
N GLN A 29 6.01 0.60 17.18
CA GLN A 29 5.57 1.31 18.37
C GLN A 29 4.05 1.17 18.63
N GLU A 30 3.36 0.34 17.87
CA GLU A 30 1.90 0.14 17.93
C GLU A 30 1.10 1.45 17.77
N LEU A 31 1.66 2.41 17.04
CA LEU A 31 0.93 3.62 16.68
C LEU A 31 -0.07 3.31 15.57
N VAL A 32 -1.23 4.00 15.64
CA VAL A 32 -2.33 3.79 14.70
C VAL A 32 -1.84 3.97 13.26
N THR A 33 -1.91 2.89 12.49
CA THR A 33 -1.47 2.80 11.10
C THR A 33 -2.65 2.34 10.26
N CYS A 34 -2.93 3.07 9.18
CA CYS A 34 -4.00 2.74 8.24
C CYS A 34 -3.40 2.45 6.86
N VAL A 35 -3.76 1.31 6.27
CA VAL A 35 -3.30 0.91 4.93
C VAL A 35 -4.47 0.39 4.10
N VAL A 36 -4.28 0.38 2.79
CA VAL A 36 -5.18 -0.21 1.80
C VAL A 36 -4.51 -1.44 1.20
N VAL A 37 -5.23 -2.55 1.16
CA VAL A 37 -4.90 -3.70 0.31
C VAL A 37 -5.80 -3.67 -0.93
N ALA A 38 -5.20 -3.62 -2.11
CA ALA A 38 -5.91 -3.71 -3.38
C ALA A 38 -5.66 -5.04 -4.07
N SER A 39 -6.71 -5.66 -4.59
CA SER A 39 -6.61 -6.87 -5.41
C SER A 39 -7.75 -6.92 -6.43
N GLU A 40 -7.50 -7.56 -7.57
CA GLU A 40 -8.58 -7.95 -8.50
C GLU A 40 -9.42 -9.11 -7.92
N SER A 41 -8.88 -9.88 -6.98
CA SER A 41 -9.59 -10.92 -6.24
C SER A 41 -10.06 -10.40 -4.89
N GLU A 42 -11.37 -10.22 -4.75
CA GLU A 42 -11.98 -9.78 -3.48
C GLU A 42 -11.71 -10.80 -2.36
N ALA A 43 -11.68 -12.09 -2.68
CA ALA A 43 -11.36 -13.14 -1.73
C ALA A 43 -9.94 -12.96 -1.15
N LEU A 44 -8.94 -12.74 -2.02
CA LEU A 44 -7.58 -12.50 -1.58
C LEU A 44 -7.43 -11.19 -0.80
N ALA A 45 -8.10 -10.11 -1.22
CA ALA A 45 -8.08 -8.85 -0.49
C ALA A 45 -8.63 -9.01 0.94
N ASN A 46 -9.74 -9.74 1.09
CA ASN A 46 -10.35 -10.02 2.39
C ASN A 46 -9.49 -10.95 3.25
N GLU A 47 -8.86 -11.97 2.66
CA GLU A 47 -7.92 -12.84 3.38
C GLU A 47 -6.74 -12.04 3.96
N VAL A 48 -6.14 -11.15 3.15
CA VAL A 48 -5.04 -10.29 3.60
C VAL A 48 -5.51 -9.27 4.65
N HIS A 49 -6.72 -8.70 4.48
CA HIS A 49 -7.33 -7.83 5.47
C HIS A 49 -7.43 -8.52 6.84
N ASP A 50 -8.00 -9.73 6.88
CA ASP A 50 -8.22 -10.47 8.12
C ASP A 50 -6.90 -10.91 8.76
N LEU A 51 -5.91 -11.27 7.94
CA LEU A 51 -4.58 -11.68 8.41
C LEU A 51 -3.80 -10.53 9.05
N MET A 52 -3.91 -9.31 8.50
CA MET A 52 -3.07 -8.19 8.90
C MET A 52 -3.75 -7.21 9.86
N SER A 53 -5.07 -7.20 9.94
CA SER A 53 -5.81 -6.27 10.79
C SER A 53 -5.60 -6.54 12.28
N SER A 54 -5.35 -5.49 13.05
CA SER A 54 -5.18 -5.54 14.51
C SER A 54 -5.74 -4.28 15.18
N SER A 55 -5.54 -4.15 16.50
CA SER A 55 -6.00 -2.98 17.27
C SER A 55 -5.37 -1.66 16.84
N TYR A 56 -4.15 -1.69 16.28
CA TYR A 56 -3.41 -0.51 15.85
C TYR A 56 -3.07 -0.52 14.35
N PHE A 57 -3.24 -1.64 13.65
CA PHE A 57 -3.02 -1.75 12.21
C PHE A 57 -4.35 -1.99 11.50
N ARG A 58 -4.93 -0.94 10.93
CA ARG A 58 -6.22 -1.01 10.23
C ARG A 58 -6.00 -1.18 8.74
N VAL A 59 -6.56 -2.24 8.18
CA VAL A 59 -6.53 -2.50 6.74
C VAL A 59 -7.88 -2.13 6.14
N PHE A 60 -7.87 -1.53 4.95
CA PHE A 60 -9.04 -1.32 4.11
C PHE A 60 -8.85 -2.08 2.80
N THR A 61 -9.93 -2.61 2.23
CA THR A 61 -9.86 -3.30 0.93
C THR A 61 -10.23 -2.36 -0.22
N SER A 62 -9.65 -2.61 -1.39
CA SER A 62 -9.97 -1.92 -2.64
C SER A 62 -9.84 -2.88 -3.82
N ASN A 63 -10.56 -2.60 -4.90
CA ASN A 63 -10.36 -3.26 -6.20
C ASN A 63 -9.54 -2.41 -7.19
N ASP A 64 -9.18 -1.18 -6.81
CA ASP A 64 -8.39 -0.27 -7.63
C ASP A 64 -6.88 -0.52 -7.47
N VAL A 65 -6.40 -1.61 -8.07
CA VAL A 65 -4.96 -1.96 -8.09
C VAL A 65 -4.13 -0.85 -8.73
N VAL A 66 -4.63 -0.28 -9.83
CA VAL A 66 -3.90 0.75 -10.57
C VAL A 66 -3.71 2.02 -9.74
N GLY A 67 -4.79 2.53 -9.13
CA GLY A 67 -4.74 3.71 -8.27
C GLY A 67 -3.83 3.51 -7.06
N VAL A 68 -3.84 2.33 -6.45
CA VAL A 68 -2.97 2.00 -5.31
C VAL A 68 -1.49 2.01 -5.69
N GLU A 69 -1.13 1.41 -6.83
CA GLU A 69 0.25 1.42 -7.32
C GLU A 69 0.72 2.83 -7.70
N VAL A 70 -0.10 3.55 -8.46
CA VAL A 70 0.23 4.93 -8.88
C VAL A 70 0.36 5.83 -7.66
N GLY A 71 -0.60 5.79 -6.74
CA GLY A 71 -0.55 6.57 -5.50
C GLY A 71 0.67 6.23 -4.66
N GLY A 72 1.01 4.94 -4.52
CA GLY A 72 2.19 4.46 -3.82
C GLY A 72 3.51 4.95 -4.42
N ALA A 73 3.60 5.01 -5.76
CA ALA A 73 4.79 5.53 -6.45
C ALA A 73 4.88 7.06 -6.36
N VAL A 74 3.78 7.77 -6.64
CA VAL A 74 3.74 9.23 -6.73
C VAL A 74 3.96 9.90 -5.38
N LYS A 75 3.49 9.30 -4.27
CA LYS A 75 3.66 9.90 -2.92
C LYS A 75 5.11 10.21 -2.57
N ASN A 76 6.07 9.41 -3.05
CA ASN A 76 7.49 9.62 -2.75
C ASN A 76 8.05 10.84 -3.48
N VAL A 77 7.60 11.08 -4.72
CA VAL A 77 7.98 12.27 -5.50
C VAL A 77 7.42 13.53 -4.82
N ILE A 78 6.15 13.48 -4.39
CA ILE A 78 5.52 14.58 -3.64
C ILE A 78 6.27 14.84 -2.33
N ALA A 79 6.64 13.80 -1.58
CA ALA A 79 7.38 13.95 -0.32
C ALA A 79 8.74 14.62 -0.51
N ILE A 80 9.48 14.27 -1.58
CA ILE A 80 10.75 14.93 -1.91
C ILE A 80 10.51 16.41 -2.23
N ALA A 81 9.52 16.72 -3.06
CA ALA A 81 9.20 18.11 -3.42
C ALA A 81 8.78 18.93 -2.19
N ALA A 82 7.98 18.35 -1.30
CA ALA A 82 7.59 18.98 -0.03
C ALA A 82 8.81 19.27 0.85
N GLY A 83 9.73 18.31 1.00
CA GLY A 83 10.96 18.51 1.76
C GLY A 83 11.89 19.57 1.17
N MET A 84 11.93 19.72 -0.16
CA MET A 84 12.65 20.82 -0.81
C MET A 84 12.02 22.18 -0.48
N CYS A 85 10.70 22.29 -0.50
CA CYS A 85 9.99 23.51 -0.13
C CYS A 85 10.18 23.88 1.35
N GLU A 86 10.14 22.89 2.25
CA GLU A 86 10.40 23.09 3.68
C GLU A 86 11.86 23.53 3.92
N GLY A 87 12.83 22.95 3.22
CA GLY A 87 14.23 23.35 3.32
C GLY A 87 14.55 24.76 2.79
N LEU A 88 13.61 25.40 2.08
CA LEU A 88 13.75 26.78 1.60
C LEU A 88 13.23 27.83 2.63
N GLY A 89 12.66 27.41 3.78
CA GLY A 89 12.11 28.29 4.81
C GLY A 89 12.33 27.77 6.24
#